data_AF-A0A357L224-F1
#
_entry.id   AF-A0A357L224-F1
#
_cell.length_a   1.000
_cell.length_b   1.000
_cell.length_c   1.000
_cell.angle_alpha   90.00
_cell.angle_beta   90.00
_cell.angle_gamma   90.00
#
_symmetry.space_group_name_H-M   'P 1'
#
loop_
_entity.id
_entity.type
_entity.pdbx_description
1 polymer ?
#
loop_
_entity_poly.entity_id
_entity_poly.type
_entity_poly.pdbx_seq_one_letter_code
_entity_poly.pdbx_strand_id
1 'polypeptide(L)'
;MRNAAALIALVLAAACASKPDPAPPVPAAKPIVIGEQRVLRSVTLGDEREINIWLPPGYGQSNKRYPVLYLIDGALAQDFHHIAGLAQYGASSWSFDDLIVVGVETKDRRAELIWRSSDPA
;
A
#
# COMPACT_ATOMS: atom_id res chain seq x y z
N MET A 1 25.93 56.18 -39.93
CA MET A 1 24.87 55.35 -39.32
C MET A 1 25.23 53.85 -39.33
N ARG A 2 26.44 53.44 -38.91
CA ARG A 2 26.91 52.03 -39.03
C ARG A 2 27.33 51.35 -37.72
N ASN A 3 27.33 52.07 -36.58
CA ASN A 3 27.89 51.56 -35.33
C ASN A 3 26.86 51.42 -34.18
N ALA A 4 25.61 51.83 -34.39
CA ALA A 4 24.55 51.74 -33.36
C ALA A 4 23.92 50.34 -33.25
N ALA A 5 23.94 49.55 -34.33
CA ALA A 5 23.34 48.22 -34.36
C ALA A 5 24.18 47.15 -33.62
N ALA A 6 25.48 47.38 -33.46
CA ALA A 6 26.39 46.41 -32.82
C ALA A 6 26.31 46.41 -31.28
N LEU A 7 25.89 47.52 -30.66
CA LEU A 7 25.78 47.63 -29.20
C LEU A 7 24.47 47.05 -28.65
N ILE A 8 23.41 46.98 -29.46
CA ILE A 8 22.11 46.44 -29.03
C ILE A 8 22.10 44.90 -29.06
N ALA A 9 22.90 44.28 -29.94
CA ALA A 9 22.99 42.82 -30.04
C ALA A 9 23.77 42.17 -28.86
N LEU A 10 24.62 42.92 -28.16
CA LEU A 10 25.41 42.38 -27.05
C LEU A 10 24.65 42.36 -25.71
N VAL A 11 23.63 43.22 -25.55
CA VAL A 11 22.87 43.33 -24.29
C VAL A 11 21.80 42.24 -24.16
N LEU A 12 21.28 41.70 -25.27
CA LEU A 12 20.28 40.61 -25.22
C LEU A 12 20.87 39.22 -24.91
N ALA A 13 22.18 39.02 -25.05
CA ALA A 13 22.80 37.71 -24.81
C ALA A 13 23.14 37.44 -23.33
N ALA A 14 23.11 38.46 -22.47
CA ALA A 14 23.55 38.35 -21.08
C ALA A 14 22.41 38.06 -20.07
N ALA A 15 21.14 38.07 -20.50
CA ALA A 15 19.99 38.06 -19.59
C ALA A 15 19.42 36.67 -19.22
N CYS A 16 19.95 35.57 -19.77
CA CYS A 16 19.35 34.23 -19.59
C CYS A 16 20.27 33.14 -19.02
N ALA A 17 21.41 33.49 -18.44
CA ALA A 17 22.36 32.50 -17.91
C ALA A 17 22.37 32.42 -16.36
N SER A 18 21.20 32.46 -15.71
CA SER A 18 21.08 32.00 -14.31
C SER A 18 21.08 30.48 -14.30
N LYS A 19 22.21 29.86 -13.94
CA LYS A 19 22.23 28.43 -13.60
C LYS A 19 21.29 28.24 -12.40
N PRO A 20 20.28 27.37 -12.47
CA PRO A 20 19.48 27.07 -11.28
C PRO A 20 20.42 26.53 -10.21
N ASP A 21 20.36 27.11 -9.00
CA ASP A 21 21.12 26.61 -7.88
C ASP A 21 20.80 25.13 -7.66
N PRO A 22 21.80 24.28 -7.36
CA PRO A 22 21.56 22.88 -7.07
C PRO A 22 20.59 22.80 -5.88
N ALA A 23 19.41 22.22 -6.13
CA ALA A 23 18.42 22.01 -5.08
C ALA A 23 19.05 21.20 -3.93
N PRO A 24 18.76 21.55 -2.67
CA PRO A 24 19.23 20.76 -1.55
C PRO A 24 18.77 19.30 -1.69
N PRO A 25 19.60 18.33 -1.27
CA PRO A 25 19.28 16.92 -1.43
C PRO A 25 17.99 16.58 -0.68
N VAL A 26 17.01 16.06 -1.41
CA VAL A 26 15.75 15.57 -0.82
C VAL A 26 16.06 14.29 -0.04
N PRO A 27 15.72 14.21 1.26
CA PRO A 27 15.89 12.97 2.02
C PRO A 27 15.15 11.81 1.37
N ALA A 28 15.75 10.62 1.41
CA ALA A 28 15.12 9.41 0.89
C ALA A 28 13.82 9.11 1.66
N ALA A 29 12.76 8.79 0.93
CA ALA A 29 11.50 8.35 1.52
C ALA A 29 11.67 7.01 2.24
N LYS A 30 11.01 6.85 3.39
CA LYS A 30 10.91 5.58 4.11
C LYS A 30 9.52 4.98 3.88
N PRO A 31 9.40 3.68 3.58
CA PRO A 31 8.10 3.04 3.42
C PRO A 31 7.26 3.10 4.71
N ILE A 32 5.97 3.32 4.56
CA ILE A 32 4.99 3.09 5.62
C ILE A 32 4.56 1.62 5.51
N VAL A 33 4.81 0.83 6.54
CA VAL A 33 4.47 -0.60 6.59
C VAL A 33 3.31 -0.83 7.53
N ILE A 34 2.24 -1.43 7.01
CA ILE A 34 1.04 -1.77 7.80
C ILE A 34 1.19 -3.18 8.38
N GLY A 35 1.82 -4.10 7.65
CA GLY A 35 1.97 -5.48 8.06
C GLY A 35 2.89 -6.25 7.11
N GLU A 36 2.68 -7.55 7.03
CA GLU A 36 3.51 -8.46 6.24
C GLU A 36 2.69 -9.17 5.16
N GLN A 37 3.25 -9.25 3.96
CA GLN A 37 2.68 -10.02 2.85
C GLN A 37 3.41 -11.37 2.71
N ARG A 38 2.67 -12.40 2.33
CA ARG A 38 3.13 -13.75 2.01
C ARG A 38 2.40 -14.27 0.77
N VAL A 39 2.97 -15.31 0.16
CA VAL A 39 2.33 -16.06 -0.92
C VAL A 39 2.05 -17.47 -0.43
N LEU A 40 0.82 -17.93 -0.62
CA LEU A 40 0.39 -19.28 -0.27
C LEU A 40 -0.06 -20.03 -1.52
N ARG A 41 0.56 -21.18 -1.80
CA ARG A 41 0.08 -22.10 -2.84
C ARG A 41 -1.14 -22.86 -2.32
N SER A 42 -2.32 -22.55 -2.85
CA SER A 42 -3.58 -23.22 -2.50
C SER A 42 -3.74 -24.52 -3.26
N VAL A 43 -3.71 -25.64 -2.55
CA VAL A 43 -3.99 -26.96 -3.14
C VAL A 43 -5.46 -27.06 -3.59
N THR A 44 -6.38 -26.51 -2.81
CA THR A 44 -7.82 -26.58 -3.08
C THR A 44 -8.24 -25.73 -4.27
N LEU A 45 -7.65 -24.53 -4.43
CA LEU A 45 -7.99 -23.60 -5.53
C LEU A 45 -7.07 -23.77 -6.75
N GLY A 46 -5.95 -24.49 -6.60
CA GLY A 46 -5.03 -24.79 -7.71
C GLY A 46 -4.13 -23.62 -8.12
N ASP A 47 -4.10 -22.53 -7.34
CA ASP A 47 -3.34 -21.32 -7.63
C ASP A 47 -2.57 -20.78 -6.40
N GLU A 48 -1.86 -19.67 -6.58
CA GLU A 48 -1.19 -18.95 -5.50
C GLU A 48 -2.07 -17.79 -5.02
N ARG A 49 -2.06 -17.53 -3.72
CA ARG A 49 -2.82 -16.45 -3.08
C ARG A 49 -1.89 -15.52 -2.34
N GLU A 50 -2.12 -14.23 -2.52
CA GLU A 50 -1.58 -13.23 -1.62
C GLU A 50 -2.25 -13.34 -0.25
N ILE A 51 -1.42 -13.39 0.79
CA ILE A 51 -1.83 -13.43 2.20
C ILE A 51 -1.21 -12.24 2.91
N ASN A 52 -2.05 -11.37 3.48
CA ASN A 52 -1.61 -10.19 4.20
C ASN A 52 -1.90 -10.33 5.69
N ILE A 53 -0.94 -9.97 6.53
CA ILE A 53 -1.00 -10.24 7.97
C ILE A 53 -0.72 -8.94 8.72
N TRP A 54 -1.66 -8.55 9.57
CA TRP A 54 -1.47 -7.52 10.57
C TRP A 54 -1.42 -8.15 11.95
N LEU A 55 -0.42 -7.75 12.74
CA LEU A 55 -0.23 -8.23 14.10
C LEU A 55 -0.46 -7.08 15.08
N PRO A 56 -1.15 -7.34 16.21
CA PRO A 56 -1.40 -6.33 17.20
C PRO A 56 -0.11 -5.91 17.93
N PRO A 57 -0.07 -4.68 18.50
CA PRO A 57 1.06 -4.23 19.30
C PRO A 57 1.40 -5.23 20.41
N GLY A 58 2.70 -5.48 20.61
CA GLY A 58 3.17 -6.42 21.64
C GLY A 58 3.08 -7.91 21.26
N TYR A 59 2.62 -8.24 20.05
CA TYR A 59 2.68 -9.61 19.55
C TYR A 59 4.10 -10.17 19.63
N GLY A 60 4.23 -11.41 20.12
CA GLY A 60 5.52 -12.10 20.31
C GLY A 60 6.26 -11.76 21.61
N GLN A 61 5.76 -10.81 22.42
CA GLN A 61 6.39 -10.44 23.70
C GLN A 61 5.85 -11.25 24.89
N SER A 62 4.80 -12.05 24.68
CA SER A 62 4.18 -12.89 25.71
C SER A 62 3.54 -14.14 25.10
N ASN A 63 2.97 -14.99 25.96
CA ASN A 63 2.17 -16.15 25.54
C ASN A 63 0.66 -15.82 25.38
N LYS A 64 0.30 -14.53 25.28
CA LYS A 64 -1.08 -14.10 25.03
C LYS A 64 -1.59 -14.74 23.74
N ARG A 65 -2.81 -15.29 23.78
CA ARG A 65 -3.52 -15.75 22.58
C ARG A 65 -4.37 -14.62 22.04
N TYR A 66 -4.39 -14.49 20.72
CA TYR A 66 -5.16 -13.47 20.02
C TYR A 66 -6.21 -14.16 19.14
N PRO A 67 -7.45 -13.67 19.09
CA PRO A 67 -8.38 -14.07 18.05
C PRO A 67 -7.81 -13.73 16.66
N VAL A 68 -8.18 -14.52 15.66
CA VAL A 68 -7.75 -14.32 14.28
C VAL A 68 -8.97 -13.99 13.44
N LEU A 69 -8.97 -12.81 12.84
CA LEU A 69 -9.94 -12.39 11.83
C LEU A 69 -9.41 -12.78 10.45
N TYR A 70 -10.02 -13.79 9.84
CA TYR A 70 -9.78 -14.12 8.44
C TYR A 70 -10.66 -13.24 7.55
N LEU A 71 -10.02 -12.44 6.70
CA LEU A 71 -10.67 -11.49 5.82
C LEU A 71 -10.64 -12.03 4.38
N ILE A 72 -11.83 -12.33 3.85
CA ILE A 72 -12.06 -12.52 2.42
C ILE A 72 -11.86 -11.17 1.69
N ASP A 73 -11.46 -11.19 0.42
CA ASP A 73 -11.03 -9.98 -0.31
C ASP A 73 -9.92 -9.22 0.45
N GLY A 74 -8.95 -9.97 0.96
CA GLY A 74 -7.90 -9.46 1.83
C GLY A 74 -6.57 -9.16 1.12
N ALA A 75 -6.54 -8.98 -0.19
CA ALA A 75 -5.35 -8.48 -0.89
C ALA A 75 -5.10 -6.98 -0.60
N LEU A 76 -3.90 -6.49 -0.91
CA LEU A 76 -3.51 -5.08 -0.75
C LEU A 76 -4.33 -4.16 -1.68
N ALA A 77 -4.74 -4.67 -2.84
CA ALA A 77 -5.64 -3.99 -3.77
C ALA A 77 -7.13 -4.16 -3.40
N GLN A 78 -7.44 -4.78 -2.27
CA GLN A 78 -8.78 -5.05 -1.76
C GLN A 78 -8.95 -4.43 -0.35
N ASP A 79 -9.58 -5.13 0.59
CA ASP A 79 -10.06 -4.53 1.84
C ASP A 79 -9.01 -4.51 2.98
N PHE A 80 -7.82 -5.11 2.77
CA PHE A 80 -6.85 -5.31 3.85
C PHE A 80 -6.44 -4.02 4.56
N HIS A 81 -6.15 -2.93 3.83
CA HIS A 81 -5.73 -1.67 4.43
C HIS A 81 -6.80 -1.07 5.35
N HIS A 82 -8.07 -1.14 4.94
CA HIS A 82 -9.18 -0.60 5.73
C HIS A 82 -9.36 -1.40 7.03
N ILE A 83 -9.36 -2.72 6.93
CA ILE A 83 -9.61 -3.59 8.09
C ILE A 83 -8.40 -3.62 9.04
N ALA A 84 -7.17 -3.64 8.53
CA ALA A 84 -5.97 -3.54 9.36
C ALA A 84 -5.89 -2.20 10.09
N GLY A 85 -6.27 -1.09 9.44
CA GLY A 85 -6.37 0.22 10.07
C GLY A 85 -7.40 0.25 11.20
N LEU A 86 -8.56 -0.38 11.02
CA LEU A 86 -9.58 -0.53 12.07
C LEU A 86 -9.08 -1.38 13.23
N ALA A 87 -8.37 -2.48 12.96
CA ALA A 87 -7.77 -3.33 13.99
C ALA A 87 -6.71 -2.56 14.80
N GLN A 88 -5.87 -1.76 14.14
CA GLN A 88 -4.90 -0.89 14.81
C GLN A 88 -5.58 0.17 15.67
N TYR A 89 -6.65 0.78 15.16
CA TYR A 89 -7.44 1.73 15.93
C TYR A 89 -8.02 1.08 17.18
N GLY A 90 -8.68 -0.07 17.05
CA GLY A 90 -9.28 -0.79 18.18
C GLY A 90 -8.28 -1.18 19.26
N ALA A 91 -7.08 -1.65 18.86
CA ALA A 91 -5.99 -1.93 19.79
C ALA A 91 -5.50 -0.68 20.54
N SER A 92 -5.57 0.50 19.91
CA SER A 92 -5.16 1.77 20.51
C SER A 92 -6.27 2.46 21.31
N SER A 93 -7.54 2.15 21.01
CA SER A 93 -8.72 2.76 21.64
C SER A 93 -9.38 1.87 22.71
N TRP A 94 -8.89 0.64 22.89
CA TRP A 94 -9.49 -0.39 23.76
C TRP A 94 -10.98 -0.65 23.46
N SER A 95 -11.41 -0.43 22.21
CA SER A 95 -12.81 -0.62 21.82
C SER A 95 -13.19 -2.10 21.61
N PHE A 96 -12.20 -2.95 21.35
CA PHE A 96 -12.32 -4.41 21.31
C PHE A 96 -10.96 -5.06 21.62
N ASP A 97 -10.96 -6.37 21.90
CA ASP A 97 -9.73 -7.12 22.18
C ASP A 97 -8.78 -7.13 20.97
N ASP A 98 -7.48 -6.98 21.23
CA ASP A 98 -6.44 -7.14 20.21
C ASP A 98 -6.63 -8.43 19.41
N LEU A 99 -6.57 -8.33 18.08
CA LEU A 99 -6.75 -9.45 17.17
C LEU A 99 -5.67 -9.47 16.09
N ILE A 100 -5.46 -10.63 15.47
CA ILE A 100 -4.64 -10.76 14.26
C ILE A 100 -5.56 -10.65 13.06
N VAL A 101 -5.19 -9.87 12.05
CA VAL A 101 -5.92 -9.83 10.77
C VAL A 101 -5.13 -10.62 9.74
N VAL A 102 -5.78 -11.59 9.11
CA VAL A 102 -5.23 -12.37 8.00
C VAL A 102 -6.12 -12.14 6.78
N GLY A 103 -5.67 -11.30 5.86
CA GLY A 103 -6.29 -11.10 4.56
C GLY A 103 -5.91 -12.19 3.58
N VAL A 104 -6.89 -12.72 2.86
CA VAL A 104 -6.72 -13.71 1.79
C VAL A 104 -7.23 -13.13 0.49
N GLU A 105 -6.38 -13.10 -0.54
CA GLU A 105 -6.77 -12.64 -1.86
C GLU A 105 -7.89 -13.49 -2.46
N THR A 106 -8.94 -12.80 -2.89
CA THR A 106 -9.97 -13.36 -3.77
C THR A 106 -9.64 -12.99 -5.21
N LYS A 107 -9.56 -13.96 -6.13
CA LYS A 107 -9.25 -13.70 -7.54
C LYS A 107 -10.50 -13.67 -8.41
N ASP A 108 -11.32 -14.71 -8.32
CA ASP A 108 -12.64 -14.74 -8.95
C ASP A 108 -13.71 -14.81 -7.87
N ARG A 109 -14.15 -13.63 -7.41
CA ARG A 109 -15.15 -13.51 -6.35
C ARG A 109 -16.45 -14.25 -6.67
N ARG A 110 -16.85 -14.33 -7.95
CA ARG A 110 -18.08 -15.04 -8.33
C ARG A 110 -17.88 -16.55 -8.25
N ALA A 111 -16.78 -17.07 -8.78
CA ALA A 111 -16.51 -18.51 -8.72
C ALA A 111 -16.20 -19.00 -7.30
N GLU A 112 -15.63 -18.14 -6.45
CA GLU A 112 -15.12 -18.51 -5.12
C GLU A 112 -16.16 -18.32 -4.00
N LEU A 113 -17.02 -17.30 -4.08
CA LEU A 113 -17.93 -16.95 -2.97
C LEU A 113 -19.40 -17.19 -3.27
N ILE A 114 -19.74 -17.56 -4.51
CA ILE A 114 -21.11 -17.78 -4.93
C ILE A 114 -21.26 -19.24 -5.36
N TRP A 115 -22.35 -19.85 -4.95
CA TRP A 115 -22.73 -21.16 -5.47
C TRP A 115 -23.06 -21.05 -6.97
N ARG A 116 -22.62 -22.03 -7.78
CA ARG A 116 -23.01 -22.07 -9.19
C ARG A 116 -24.51 -22.34 -9.29
N SER A 117 -25.23 -21.50 -10.03
CA SER A 117 -26.64 -21.77 -10.33
C SER A 117 -26.75 -23.10 -11.08
N SER A 118 -27.69 -23.93 -10.64
CA SER A 118 -28.10 -25.14 -11.37
C SER A 118 -29.25 -24.89 -12.34
N ASP A 119 -29.77 -23.66 -12.40
CA ASP A 119 -30.84 -23.27 -13.32
C ASP A 119 -30.24 -23.03 -14.72
N PRO A 120 -30.68 -23.78 -15.75
CA PRO A 120 -30.20 -23.60 -17.13
C PRO A 120 -30.84 -22.40 -17.87
N ALA A 121 -31.75 -21.65 -17.22
CA ALA A 121 -32.47 -20.53 -17.82
C ALA A 121 -31.59 -19.33 -18.25
#